data_AF-A0A7S1VEL4-F1
#
_entry.id   AF-A0A7S1VEL4-F1
#
_cell.length_a   1.000
_cell.length_b   1.000
_cell.length_c   1.000
_cell.angle_alpha   90.00
_cell.angle_beta   90.00
_cell.angle_gamma   90.00
#
_symmetry.space_group_name_H-M   'P 1'
#
loop_
_entity.id
_entity.type
_entity.pdbx_description
1 polymer ?
#
loop_
_entity_poly.entity_id
_entity_poly.type
_entity_poly.pdbx_seq_one_letter_code
_entity_poly.pdbx_strand_id
1 'polypeptide(L)'
;VNGDAYGDVVVGQPGYSVIVNEEARRRGRLLVFQGNGLSAGIVPTFTYTSSMPHGCEVVSCLGDVDANGFDDLVSGDADFGTGGRVMVMLSSSATPGANYRSLVSPVSGAAMGTSVCTTDINNDGLLDVVVGAPMHSECCGKFSGAIHVFMGTATGPSFVVNTTIVGADSNGKFGNKVVCMDDVNMDGYGDVAVSEASTGKVFVYHGSADGLSDTPATTLSGPGGSRFGESVANAGDVNADGMDDLIVGAPGDDRAYIYYGEATTGINADAMLVTSAPPYGGVDQGVVVGRVGDLNNDGDEEFVVVANKVGTSNATWQGVVSIYAGVRIPTPSPTPYPTASPTNAPTPQPTAITASPTSHPTSQPSTHPTPQPTVAPTTQPTQQPSAHPTVQPTEVPTPMPTERPTTHPTPQPSVAPTPRPTDSPTPSPSPSPTAVGDTLSPSPAPSPAPTASSSTANSGA
;
A
#
# COMPACT_ATOMS: atom_id res chain seq x y z
N VAL A 1 7.52 -12.88 -8.06
CA VAL A 1 8.42 -12.44 -9.17
C VAL A 1 8.59 -13.41 -10.33
N ASN A 2 8.54 -14.74 -10.13
CA ASN A 2 8.72 -15.72 -11.21
C ASN A 2 7.41 -16.36 -11.71
N GLY A 3 6.26 -15.97 -11.13
CA GLY A 3 4.95 -16.48 -11.48
C GLY A 3 4.69 -17.93 -11.02
N ASP A 4 5.56 -18.50 -10.17
CA ASP A 4 5.15 -19.65 -9.39
C ASP A 4 4.29 -19.14 -8.21
N ALA A 5 3.27 -19.91 -7.82
CA ALA A 5 2.27 -19.43 -6.86
C ALA A 5 2.80 -19.30 -5.41
N TYR A 6 4.12 -19.22 -5.23
CA TYR A 6 4.79 -19.12 -3.94
C TYR A 6 5.31 -17.71 -3.71
N GLY A 7 5.25 -17.27 -2.45
CA GLY A 7 5.83 -15.99 -2.05
C GLY A 7 7.35 -15.99 -2.22
N ASP A 8 7.85 -14.91 -2.80
CA ASP A 8 9.28 -14.62 -2.93
C ASP A 8 9.72 -13.62 -1.84
N VAL A 9 10.96 -13.71 -1.39
CA VAL A 9 11.52 -12.78 -0.39
C VAL A 9 12.56 -11.88 -1.04
N VAL A 10 12.45 -10.58 -0.82
CA VAL A 10 13.44 -9.61 -1.26
C VAL A 10 14.12 -8.95 -0.06
N VAL A 11 15.45 -8.90 -0.09
CA VAL A 11 16.26 -8.31 0.98
C VAL A 11 17.20 -7.26 0.41
N GLY A 12 17.09 -6.04 0.94
CA GLY A 12 18.03 -4.95 0.68
C GLY A 12 19.25 -4.99 1.60
N GLN A 13 20.41 -4.68 1.05
CA GLN A 13 21.70 -4.58 1.76
C GLN A 13 22.36 -3.22 1.47
N PRO A 14 21.86 -2.10 2.02
CA PRO A 14 22.42 -0.75 1.80
C PRO A 14 23.93 -0.65 2.02
N GLY A 15 24.41 -1.29 3.09
CA GLY A 15 25.83 -1.25 3.46
C GLY A 15 26.75 -2.07 2.57
N TYR A 16 26.22 -2.82 1.59
CA TYR A 16 27.04 -3.68 0.73
C TYR A 16 28.07 -2.83 -0.03
N SER A 17 29.33 -3.26 0.06
CA SER A 17 30.46 -2.54 -0.52
C SER A 17 31.26 -3.46 -1.42
N VAL A 18 31.75 -2.92 -2.53
CA VAL A 18 32.67 -3.62 -3.43
C VAL A 18 34.03 -2.94 -3.38
N ILE A 19 35.09 -3.72 -3.46
CA ILE A 19 36.46 -3.19 -3.53
C ILE A 19 36.75 -2.78 -4.96
N VAL A 20 37.04 -1.50 -5.18
CA VAL A 20 37.48 -0.97 -6.48
C VAL A 20 38.77 -0.21 -6.23
N ASN A 21 39.86 -0.59 -6.92
CA ASN A 21 41.18 0.02 -6.74
C ASN A 21 41.61 0.06 -5.26
N GLU A 22 41.43 -1.05 -4.54
CA GLU A 22 41.78 -1.19 -3.11
C GLU A 22 40.93 -0.34 -2.13
N GLU A 23 39.93 0.39 -2.63
CA GLU A 23 39.00 1.17 -1.80
C GLU A 23 37.65 0.47 -1.70
N ALA A 24 37.10 0.40 -0.47
CA ALA A 24 35.73 -0.04 -0.24
C ALA A 24 34.75 1.04 -0.72
N ARG A 25 33.96 0.73 -1.74
CA ARG A 25 32.92 1.61 -2.26
C ARG A 25 31.56 1.03 -1.92
N ARG A 26 30.77 1.75 -1.13
CA ARG A 26 29.36 1.39 -0.87
C ARG A 26 28.59 1.40 -2.17
N ARG A 27 27.90 0.32 -2.47
CA ARG A 27 27.07 0.14 -3.68
C ARG A 27 25.67 -0.33 -3.37
N GLY A 28 25.40 -0.84 -2.18
CA GLY A 28 24.12 -1.48 -1.93
C GLY A 28 23.92 -2.74 -2.76
N ARG A 29 22.93 -3.53 -2.37
CA ARG A 29 22.53 -4.72 -3.12
C ARG A 29 21.10 -5.10 -2.79
N LEU A 30 20.40 -5.68 -3.75
CA LEU A 30 19.13 -6.36 -3.56
C LEU A 30 19.35 -7.86 -3.81
N LEU A 31 18.77 -8.67 -2.94
CA LEU A 31 18.78 -10.12 -2.99
C LEU A 31 17.35 -10.60 -3.14
N VAL A 32 17.09 -11.46 -4.13
CA VAL A 32 15.78 -12.09 -4.30
C VAL A 32 15.95 -13.59 -4.04
N PHE A 33 15.10 -14.11 -3.16
CA PHE A 33 15.02 -15.51 -2.78
C PHE A 33 13.68 -16.05 -3.26
N GLN A 34 13.71 -16.95 -4.23
CA GLN A 34 12.48 -17.52 -4.78
C GLN A 34 11.89 -18.60 -3.86
N GLY A 35 10.57 -18.52 -3.65
CA GLY A 35 9.79 -19.58 -3.01
C GLY A 35 9.73 -20.82 -3.89
N ASN A 36 9.44 -21.99 -3.30
CA ASN A 36 9.22 -23.24 -4.06
C ASN A 36 8.25 -24.21 -3.38
N GLY A 37 7.54 -23.76 -2.35
CA GLY A 37 6.60 -24.57 -1.58
C GLY A 37 7.19 -25.60 -0.61
N LEU A 38 8.51 -25.84 -0.60
CA LEU A 38 9.16 -26.82 0.28
C LEU A 38 10.16 -26.17 1.25
N SER A 39 10.83 -25.10 0.82
CA SER A 39 11.64 -24.18 1.63
C SER A 39 12.16 -23.06 0.74
N ALA A 40 12.18 -21.81 1.22
CA ALA A 40 12.94 -20.77 0.53
C ALA A 40 14.41 -21.22 0.43
N GLY A 41 14.99 -21.16 -0.77
CA GLY A 41 16.42 -21.41 -0.92
C GLY A 41 17.20 -20.41 -0.06
N ILE A 42 18.21 -20.86 0.69
CA ILE A 42 19.09 -19.96 1.49
C ILE A 42 20.05 -19.16 0.58
N VAL A 43 20.03 -19.43 -0.72
CA VAL A 43 20.87 -18.80 -1.74
C VAL A 43 19.97 -17.90 -2.59
N PRO A 44 20.34 -16.62 -2.77
CA PRO A 44 19.58 -15.73 -3.62
C PRO A 44 19.61 -16.25 -5.07
N THR A 45 18.45 -16.34 -5.71
CA THR A 45 18.32 -16.73 -7.11
C THR A 45 18.66 -15.58 -8.05
N PHE A 46 18.43 -14.35 -7.60
CA PHE A 46 18.80 -13.12 -8.31
C PHE A 46 19.48 -12.13 -7.36
N THR A 47 20.42 -11.37 -7.88
CA THR A 47 21.18 -10.37 -7.12
C THR A 47 21.42 -9.13 -7.99
N TYR A 48 20.93 -7.98 -7.54
CA TYR A 48 21.19 -6.69 -8.18
C TYR A 48 22.13 -5.86 -7.31
N THR A 49 23.28 -5.43 -7.85
CA THR A 49 24.22 -4.54 -7.16
C THR A 49 24.24 -3.20 -7.89
N SER A 50 24.08 -2.07 -7.18
CA SER A 50 24.07 -0.76 -7.84
C SER A 50 25.43 -0.49 -8.50
N SER A 51 25.38 0.10 -9.69
CA SER A 51 26.57 0.55 -10.42
C SER A 51 27.14 1.87 -9.92
N MET A 52 26.46 2.58 -8.99
CA MET A 52 26.88 3.90 -8.46
C MET A 52 27.28 3.86 -6.97
N PRO A 53 28.19 4.76 -6.53
CA PRO A 53 28.56 4.87 -5.12
C PRO A 53 27.33 5.31 -4.30
N HIS A 54 27.15 4.76 -3.10
CA HIS A 54 26.04 5.03 -2.18
C HIS A 54 24.69 4.37 -2.50
N GLY A 55 24.67 3.13 -3.02
CA GLY A 55 23.39 2.48 -3.34
C GLY A 55 22.62 1.88 -2.15
N CYS A 56 21.30 2.05 -2.22
CA CYS A 56 20.16 1.26 -1.69
C CYS A 56 19.82 1.32 -0.19
N GLU A 57 19.27 2.43 0.29
CA GLU A 57 18.50 2.47 1.55
C GLU A 57 16.99 2.21 1.33
N VAL A 58 16.60 0.94 1.48
CA VAL A 58 15.28 0.45 1.95
C VAL A 58 14.14 0.20 0.93
N VAL A 59 13.66 -1.06 1.03
CA VAL A 59 12.39 -1.75 0.68
C VAL A 59 11.86 -1.66 -0.73
N SER A 60 11.53 -2.85 -1.21
CA SER A 60 10.91 -3.10 -2.48
C SER A 60 9.50 -3.59 -2.35
N CYS A 61 8.55 -2.87 -2.93
CA CYS A 61 7.25 -3.43 -3.20
C CYS A 61 7.34 -4.39 -4.38
N LEU A 62 6.59 -5.48 -4.25
CA LEU A 62 6.33 -6.43 -5.31
C LEU A 62 4.94 -6.12 -5.85
N GLY A 63 4.82 -6.10 -7.16
CA GLY A 63 3.55 -5.91 -7.85
C GLY A 63 3.77 -5.89 -9.35
N ASP A 64 2.77 -6.32 -10.10
CA ASP A 64 2.78 -6.32 -11.57
C ASP A 64 2.52 -4.90 -12.10
N VAL A 65 3.57 -4.06 -12.12
CA VAL A 65 3.41 -2.63 -12.44
C VAL A 65 3.36 -2.37 -13.95
N ASP A 66 3.72 -3.35 -14.78
CA ASP A 66 3.56 -3.30 -16.23
C ASP A 66 2.43 -4.20 -16.77
N ALA A 67 1.66 -4.84 -15.88
CA ALA A 67 0.51 -5.71 -16.19
C ALA A 67 0.86 -6.89 -17.12
N ASN A 68 2.06 -7.45 -16.97
CA ASN A 68 2.54 -8.59 -17.76
C ASN A 68 2.27 -9.96 -17.12
N GLY A 69 1.67 -9.98 -15.92
CA GLY A 69 1.33 -11.16 -15.14
C GLY A 69 2.45 -11.63 -14.20
N PHE A 70 3.52 -10.86 -14.02
CA PHE A 70 4.64 -11.19 -13.13
C PHE A 70 4.92 -10.03 -12.17
N ASP A 71 5.10 -10.32 -10.87
CA ASP A 71 5.48 -9.25 -9.94
C ASP A 71 6.83 -8.65 -10.33
N ASP A 72 6.82 -7.34 -10.55
CA ASP A 72 7.99 -6.52 -10.73
C ASP A 72 8.57 -6.10 -9.38
N LEU A 73 9.79 -5.58 -9.45
CA LEU A 73 10.52 -5.12 -8.28
C LEU A 73 10.72 -3.61 -8.36
N VAL A 74 10.05 -2.86 -7.48
CA VAL A 74 10.30 -1.43 -7.33
C VAL A 74 11.26 -1.22 -6.16
N SER A 75 12.25 -0.34 -6.28
CA SER A 75 13.22 -0.07 -5.21
C SER A 75 13.59 1.40 -5.17
N GLY A 76 13.77 1.93 -3.97
CA GLY A 76 14.33 3.25 -3.74
C GLY A 76 15.85 3.25 -3.54
N ASP A 77 16.47 4.39 -3.81
CA ASP A 77 17.88 4.66 -3.57
C ASP A 77 18.06 6.15 -3.23
N ALA A 78 17.79 6.49 -1.96
CA ALA A 78 17.70 7.86 -1.45
C ALA A 78 19.01 8.66 -1.57
N ASP A 79 20.15 7.98 -1.56
CA ASP A 79 21.48 8.58 -1.64
C ASP A 79 21.98 8.73 -3.09
N PHE A 80 21.19 8.30 -4.08
CA PHE A 80 21.63 8.34 -5.48
C PHE A 80 21.78 9.78 -6.00
N GLY A 81 22.96 10.06 -6.57
CA GLY A 81 23.24 11.37 -7.14
C GLY A 81 23.18 12.45 -6.07
N THR A 82 22.47 13.55 -6.34
CA THR A 82 22.28 14.60 -5.34
C THR A 82 20.92 14.56 -4.67
N GLY A 83 19.95 13.77 -5.14
CA GLY A 83 18.54 13.88 -4.71
C GLY A 83 17.78 12.56 -4.51
N GLY A 84 18.41 11.41 -4.76
CA GLY A 84 17.78 10.08 -4.69
C GLY A 84 17.17 9.64 -6.02
N ARG A 85 16.73 8.37 -6.10
CA ARG A 85 16.02 7.80 -7.25
C ARG A 85 15.06 6.67 -6.85
N VAL A 86 14.20 6.31 -7.79
CA VAL A 86 13.45 5.04 -7.78
C VAL A 86 13.78 4.23 -9.02
N MET A 87 13.84 2.92 -8.84
CA MET A 87 14.11 1.92 -9.86
C MET A 87 12.96 0.95 -9.94
N VAL A 88 12.51 0.64 -11.16
CA VAL A 88 11.53 -0.43 -11.43
C VAL A 88 12.25 -1.46 -12.28
N MET A 89 12.39 -2.67 -11.76
CA MET A 89 12.98 -3.83 -12.42
C MET A 89 11.85 -4.73 -12.87
N LEU A 90 11.66 -4.81 -14.18
CA LEU A 90 10.56 -5.55 -14.78
C LEU A 90 10.89 -7.05 -14.82
N SER A 91 9.97 -7.86 -14.33
CA SER A 91 10.05 -9.31 -14.26
C SER A 91 9.38 -9.95 -15.46
N SER A 92 9.72 -11.21 -15.73
CA SER A 92 9.11 -12.02 -16.79
C SER A 92 9.35 -13.50 -16.52
N SER A 93 8.68 -14.38 -17.27
CA SER A 93 8.89 -15.83 -17.21
C SER A 93 10.34 -16.28 -17.46
N ALA A 94 11.16 -15.46 -18.11
CA ALA A 94 12.53 -15.79 -18.48
C ALA A 94 13.57 -15.30 -17.46
N THR A 95 13.33 -14.15 -16.82
CA THR A 95 14.31 -13.47 -15.96
C THR A 95 13.62 -12.41 -15.08
N PRO A 96 13.78 -12.46 -13.75
CA PRO A 96 13.51 -11.33 -12.87
C PRO A 96 14.45 -10.17 -13.20
N GLY A 97 13.93 -8.97 -13.48
CA GLY A 97 14.72 -7.74 -13.57
C GLY A 97 15.68 -7.62 -14.77
N ALA A 98 15.38 -8.24 -15.92
CA ALA A 98 16.23 -8.12 -17.11
C ALA A 98 16.27 -6.70 -17.72
N ASN A 99 15.22 -5.92 -17.50
CA ASN A 99 15.17 -4.50 -17.85
C ASN A 99 14.84 -3.70 -16.59
N TYR A 100 15.51 -2.57 -16.41
CA TYR A 100 15.14 -1.62 -15.38
C TYR A 100 14.92 -0.24 -15.97
N ARG A 101 13.93 0.47 -15.41
CA ARG A 101 13.76 1.90 -15.61
C ARG A 101 14.08 2.59 -14.29
N SER A 102 14.62 3.80 -14.37
CA SER A 102 14.94 4.57 -13.17
C SER A 102 14.58 6.03 -13.35
N LEU A 103 14.04 6.64 -12.30
CA LEU A 103 13.79 8.06 -12.22
C LEU A 103 14.64 8.65 -11.11
N VAL A 104 15.50 9.60 -11.47
CA VAL A 104 16.31 10.37 -10.53
C VAL A 104 15.51 11.59 -10.10
N SER A 105 15.59 11.94 -8.82
CA SER A 105 14.92 13.12 -8.29
C SER A 105 15.39 14.38 -9.03
N PRO A 106 14.47 15.23 -9.50
CA PRO A 106 14.83 16.55 -10.02
C PRO A 106 15.25 17.51 -8.90
N VAL A 107 14.90 17.19 -7.64
CA VAL A 107 15.21 18.03 -6.48
C VAL A 107 16.43 17.48 -5.74
N SER A 108 17.50 18.27 -5.77
CA SER A 108 18.71 17.99 -5.01
C SER A 108 18.42 17.98 -3.51
N GLY A 109 18.88 16.94 -2.82
CA GLY A 109 18.78 16.73 -1.39
C GLY A 109 17.46 16.11 -0.94
N ALA A 110 16.55 15.74 -1.86
CA ALA A 110 15.21 15.30 -1.51
C ALA A 110 15.13 13.92 -0.84
N ALA A 111 16.19 13.10 -0.96
CA ALA A 111 16.22 11.71 -0.51
C ALA A 111 15.06 10.87 -1.10
N MET A 112 14.74 11.11 -2.38
CA MET A 112 13.66 10.38 -3.07
C MET A 112 13.96 8.89 -3.13
N GLY A 113 12.97 8.06 -2.81
CA GLY A 113 13.14 6.61 -2.69
C GLY A 113 13.53 6.18 -1.29
N THR A 114 13.30 6.99 -0.26
CA THR A 114 13.43 6.54 1.14
C THR A 114 12.32 5.54 1.53
N SER A 115 11.17 5.63 0.86
CA SER A 115 10.06 4.68 0.96
C SER A 115 9.33 4.61 -0.37
N VAL A 116 8.77 3.46 -0.69
CA VAL A 116 8.03 3.21 -1.93
C VAL A 116 6.88 2.24 -1.64
N CYS A 117 5.73 2.44 -2.28
CA CYS A 117 4.68 1.44 -2.34
C CYS A 117 3.96 1.48 -3.70
N THR A 118 3.22 0.41 -4.01
CA THR A 118 2.43 0.28 -5.24
C THR A 118 0.99 -0.07 -4.92
N THR A 119 0.05 0.64 -5.51
CA THR A 119 -1.40 0.39 -5.42
C THR A 119 -2.09 1.06 -6.61
N ASP A 120 -3.29 0.60 -6.98
CA ASP A 120 -4.08 1.21 -8.05
C ASP A 120 -4.94 2.34 -7.44
N ILE A 121 -4.41 3.57 -7.45
CA ILE A 121 -5.02 4.72 -6.79
C ILE A 121 -6.23 5.22 -7.57
N ASN A 122 -6.24 5.01 -8.90
CA ASN A 122 -7.25 5.55 -9.80
C ASN A 122 -8.26 4.49 -10.32
N ASN A 123 -8.09 3.23 -9.89
CA ASN A 123 -8.91 2.08 -10.27
C ASN A 123 -8.97 1.86 -11.79
N ASP A 124 -7.83 2.02 -12.48
CA ASP A 124 -7.71 1.76 -13.91
C ASP A 124 -7.19 0.34 -14.24
N GLY A 125 -6.90 -0.45 -13.20
CA GLY A 125 -6.38 -1.80 -13.28
C GLY A 125 -4.86 -1.89 -13.41
N LEU A 126 -4.14 -0.77 -13.31
CA LEU A 126 -2.69 -0.71 -13.39
C LEU A 126 -2.13 -0.16 -12.06
N LEU A 127 -1.09 -0.80 -11.53
CA LEU A 127 -0.50 -0.34 -10.28
C LEU A 127 0.25 0.99 -10.48
N ASP A 128 -0.08 1.96 -9.64
CA ASP A 128 0.65 3.21 -9.49
C ASP A 128 1.82 3.05 -8.52
N VAL A 129 2.76 4.00 -8.56
CA VAL A 129 3.91 4.01 -7.64
C VAL A 129 3.91 5.30 -6.82
N VAL A 130 3.93 5.16 -5.50
CA VAL A 130 4.06 6.28 -4.55
C VAL A 130 5.44 6.24 -3.91
N VAL A 131 6.13 7.39 -3.92
CA VAL A 131 7.53 7.48 -3.53
C VAL A 131 7.73 8.58 -2.50
N GLY A 132 8.31 8.23 -1.35
CA GLY A 132 8.70 9.18 -0.31
C GLY A 132 10.02 9.91 -0.61
N ALA A 133 10.03 11.21 -0.35
CA ALA A 133 11.16 12.13 -0.43
C ALA A 133 11.23 12.99 0.85
N PRO A 134 11.58 12.39 2.00
CA PRO A 134 11.46 13.03 3.32
C PRO A 134 12.42 14.21 3.53
N MET A 135 13.42 14.38 2.68
CA MET A 135 14.31 15.53 2.72
C MET A 135 13.96 16.58 1.66
N HIS A 136 12.80 16.47 1.00
CA HIS A 136 12.33 17.52 0.12
C HIS A 136 12.21 18.86 0.87
N SER A 137 12.78 19.90 0.28
CA SER A 137 12.79 21.25 0.80
C SER A 137 12.37 22.23 -0.30
N GLU A 138 11.28 22.97 -0.07
CA GLU A 138 10.81 23.98 -1.02
C GLU A 138 11.63 25.28 -0.95
N CYS A 139 12.23 25.58 0.21
CA CYS A 139 13.23 26.63 0.33
C CYS A 139 13.97 26.59 1.67
N CYS A 140 15.12 27.27 1.69
CA CYS A 140 15.87 27.68 2.88
C CYS A 140 16.18 26.58 3.92
N GLY A 141 16.34 25.33 3.49
CA GLY A 141 16.76 24.23 4.36
C GLY A 141 15.69 23.75 5.33
N LYS A 142 14.41 24.04 5.05
CA LYS A 142 13.27 23.46 5.76
C LYS A 142 12.89 22.15 5.10
N PHE A 143 13.10 21.03 5.77
CA PHE A 143 12.84 19.69 5.24
C PHE A 143 11.42 19.25 5.55
N SER A 144 10.44 19.89 4.90
CA SER A 144 9.04 19.49 5.10
C SER A 144 8.79 18.05 4.65
N GLY A 145 9.52 17.59 3.63
CA GLY A 145 9.34 16.27 3.02
C GLY A 145 8.17 16.27 2.04
N ALA A 146 8.13 15.24 1.19
CA ALA A 146 7.07 15.07 0.19
C ALA A 146 6.88 13.59 -0.17
N ILE A 147 5.76 13.32 -0.85
CA ILE A 147 5.60 12.14 -1.68
C ILE A 147 5.38 12.55 -3.14
N HIS A 148 5.78 11.68 -4.06
CA HIS A 148 5.50 11.79 -5.48
C HIS A 148 4.70 10.57 -5.95
N VAL A 149 3.63 10.82 -6.70
CA VAL A 149 2.78 9.77 -7.29
C VAL A 149 3.07 9.67 -8.77
N PHE A 150 3.32 8.44 -9.23
CA PHE A 150 3.54 8.09 -10.63
C PHE A 150 2.46 7.13 -11.08
N MET A 151 1.59 7.60 -11.98
CA MET A 151 0.52 6.76 -12.50
C MET A 151 1.07 5.60 -13.33
N GLY A 152 0.46 4.44 -13.17
CA GLY A 152 0.68 3.20 -13.91
C GLY A 152 0.42 3.37 -15.39
N THR A 153 1.08 2.54 -16.19
CA THR A 153 0.76 2.35 -17.61
C THR A 153 0.98 0.88 -17.95
N ALA A 154 0.44 0.40 -19.06
CA ALA A 154 0.66 -0.96 -19.55
C ALA A 154 2.13 -1.32 -19.91
N THR A 155 3.10 -0.44 -19.59
CA THR A 155 4.53 -0.65 -19.79
C THR A 155 5.35 -0.28 -18.54
N GLY A 156 4.69 -0.21 -17.39
CA GLY A 156 5.26 0.31 -16.15
C GLY A 156 4.89 1.78 -15.92
N PRO A 157 5.26 2.36 -14.77
CA PRO A 157 4.90 3.73 -14.41
C PRO A 157 5.41 4.75 -15.44
N SER A 158 4.65 5.81 -15.70
CA SER A 158 5.03 6.83 -16.68
C SER A 158 6.34 7.56 -16.34
N PHE A 159 6.73 7.56 -15.05
CA PHE A 159 7.79 8.40 -14.46
C PHE A 159 7.63 9.91 -14.75
N VAL A 160 6.44 10.31 -15.17
CA VAL A 160 5.99 11.70 -15.12
C VAL A 160 5.28 11.83 -13.79
N VAL A 161 5.73 12.78 -12.96
CA VAL A 161 5.08 13.06 -11.69
C VAL A 161 3.65 13.51 -11.99
N ASN A 162 2.66 12.76 -11.50
CA ASN A 162 1.26 13.13 -11.60
C ASN A 162 0.91 14.12 -10.47
N THR A 163 1.21 13.72 -9.23
CA THR A 163 0.93 14.52 -8.04
C THR A 163 2.15 14.58 -7.14
N THR A 164 2.38 15.74 -6.53
CA THR A 164 3.33 15.92 -5.43
C THR A 164 2.57 16.48 -4.24
N ILE A 165 2.66 15.78 -3.10
CA ILE A 165 2.09 16.26 -1.84
C ILE A 165 3.26 16.59 -0.93
N VAL A 166 3.28 17.82 -0.42
CA VAL A 166 4.36 18.35 0.43
C VAL A 166 3.85 18.45 1.86
N GLY A 167 4.68 18.02 2.82
CA GLY A 167 4.38 18.15 4.24
C GLY A 167 4.21 19.60 4.65
N ALA A 168 3.30 19.88 5.58
CA ALA A 168 3.03 21.23 6.07
C ALA A 168 4.09 21.71 7.07
N ASP A 169 4.64 20.79 7.87
CA ASP A 169 5.50 21.13 9.01
C ASP A 169 6.97 21.27 8.59
N SER A 170 7.61 22.38 8.98
CA SER A 170 9.02 22.59 8.70
C SER A 170 9.87 21.57 9.46
N ASN A 171 10.64 20.76 8.74
CA ASN A 171 11.40 19.62 9.27
C ASN A 171 10.53 18.43 9.72
N GLY A 172 9.28 18.35 9.26
CA GLY A 172 8.42 17.20 9.50
C GLY A 172 9.00 15.90 8.92
N LYS A 173 9.63 16.00 7.75
CA LYS A 173 10.12 14.85 6.98
C LYS A 173 8.98 13.93 6.52
N PHE A 174 7.88 14.53 6.07
CA PHE A 174 6.75 13.83 5.45
C PHE A 174 7.23 12.91 4.31
N GLY A 175 6.69 11.71 4.20
CA GLY A 175 7.17 10.69 3.26
C GLY A 175 8.31 9.83 3.80
N ASN A 176 8.52 9.82 5.13
CA ASN A 176 9.54 8.95 5.74
C ASN A 176 9.21 7.46 5.56
N LYS A 177 7.93 7.12 5.74
CA LYS A 177 7.33 5.85 5.33
C LYS A 177 6.09 6.13 4.50
N VAL A 178 5.93 5.35 3.45
CA VAL A 178 4.75 5.32 2.59
C VAL A 178 4.31 3.87 2.57
N VAL A 179 3.02 3.64 2.85
CA VAL A 179 2.41 2.33 2.96
C VAL A 179 1.14 2.35 2.14
N CYS A 180 1.04 1.43 1.19
CA CYS A 180 -0.19 1.21 0.45
C CYS A 180 -1.07 0.30 1.31
N MET A 181 -2.34 0.66 1.45
CA MET A 181 -3.27 0.02 2.37
C MET A 181 -4.37 -0.77 1.65
N ASP A 182 -4.24 -0.93 0.33
CA ASP A 182 -5.34 -1.35 -0.55
C ASP A 182 -6.54 -0.40 -0.37
N ASP A 183 -7.77 -0.86 -0.54
CA ASP A 183 -8.99 -0.06 -0.36
C ASP A 183 -9.56 -0.19 1.07
N VAL A 184 -9.16 0.70 1.99
CA VAL A 184 -9.57 0.61 3.41
C VAL A 184 -10.94 1.20 3.69
N ASN A 185 -11.48 1.99 2.77
CA ASN A 185 -12.80 2.60 2.89
C ASN A 185 -13.88 1.90 2.05
N MET A 186 -13.49 0.89 1.25
CA MET A 186 -14.33 0.10 0.32
C MET A 186 -14.95 0.93 -0.82
N ASP A 187 -14.27 1.96 -1.31
CA ASP A 187 -14.72 2.80 -2.43
C ASP A 187 -14.22 2.35 -3.81
N GLY A 188 -13.38 1.32 -3.84
CA GLY A 188 -12.78 0.69 -5.00
C GLY A 188 -11.46 1.32 -5.44
N TYR A 189 -10.90 2.26 -4.70
CA TYR A 189 -9.62 2.90 -5.02
C TYR A 189 -8.55 2.56 -3.98
N GLY A 190 -7.30 2.44 -4.43
CA GLY A 190 -6.18 2.17 -3.54
C GLY A 190 -5.82 3.37 -2.65
N ASP A 191 -5.74 3.13 -1.35
CA ASP A 191 -5.44 4.10 -0.30
C ASP A 191 -3.98 4.03 0.18
N VAL A 192 -3.50 5.14 0.75
CA VAL A 192 -2.10 5.31 1.12
C VAL A 192 -1.95 6.00 2.48
N ALA A 193 -1.17 5.40 3.38
CA ALA A 193 -0.66 6.05 4.59
C ALA A 193 0.75 6.61 4.39
N VAL A 194 0.99 7.80 4.92
CA VAL A 194 2.27 8.50 4.87
C VAL A 194 2.66 8.99 6.24
N SER A 195 3.87 8.68 6.68
CA SER A 195 4.36 9.09 7.99
C SER A 195 5.18 10.38 7.97
N GLU A 196 5.04 11.12 9.06
CA GLU A 196 5.85 12.27 9.44
C GLU A 196 6.34 12.06 10.89
N ALA A 197 7.25 11.10 11.05
CA ALA A 197 7.69 10.64 12.37
C ALA A 197 8.31 11.75 13.24
N SER A 198 8.87 12.80 12.63
CA SER A 198 9.49 13.91 13.37
C SER A 198 8.47 14.73 14.18
N THR A 199 7.21 14.77 13.75
CA THR A 199 6.11 15.43 14.47
C THR A 199 5.17 14.42 15.13
N GLY A 200 5.40 13.12 14.93
CA GLY A 200 4.60 12.06 15.53
C GLY A 200 3.26 11.86 14.84
N LYS A 201 3.20 12.03 13.50
CA LYS A 201 1.94 11.95 12.72
C LYS A 201 2.00 10.89 11.63
N VAL A 202 0.83 10.35 11.30
CA VAL A 202 0.57 9.55 10.10
C VAL A 202 -0.67 10.10 9.41
N PHE A 203 -0.60 10.25 8.11
CA PHE A 203 -1.65 10.83 7.27
C PHE A 203 -2.17 9.76 6.32
N VAL A 204 -3.48 9.57 6.28
CA VAL A 204 -4.14 8.62 5.37
C VAL A 204 -4.79 9.41 4.25
N TYR A 205 -4.49 9.02 3.02
CA TYR A 205 -5.03 9.60 1.78
C TYR A 205 -5.84 8.53 1.07
N HIS A 206 -7.07 8.88 0.69
CA HIS A 206 -7.88 7.99 -0.12
C HIS A 206 -7.56 8.15 -1.60
N GLY A 207 -7.62 7.04 -2.32
CA GLY A 207 -7.60 7.02 -3.78
C GLY A 207 -8.84 7.66 -4.39
N SER A 208 -8.76 7.96 -5.68
CA SER A 208 -9.91 8.42 -6.46
C SER A 208 -9.58 8.33 -7.94
N ALA A 209 -10.58 8.44 -8.81
CA ALA A 209 -10.37 8.49 -10.26
C ALA A 209 -9.40 9.60 -10.71
N ASP A 210 -9.23 10.66 -9.92
CA ASP A 210 -8.30 11.76 -10.19
C ASP A 210 -6.91 11.57 -9.51
N GLY A 211 -6.72 10.47 -8.77
CA GLY A 211 -5.54 10.19 -7.95
C GLY A 211 -5.72 10.60 -6.48
N LEU A 212 -4.60 10.86 -5.78
CA LEU A 212 -4.62 11.31 -4.39
C LEU A 212 -4.93 12.81 -4.27
N SER A 213 -5.79 13.16 -3.32
CA SER A 213 -6.02 14.55 -2.87
C SER A 213 -4.79 15.12 -2.15
N ASP A 214 -4.61 16.44 -2.19
CA ASP A 214 -3.58 17.16 -1.40
C ASP A 214 -3.90 17.23 0.10
N THR A 215 -5.14 16.90 0.46
CA THR A 215 -5.65 16.94 1.82
C THR A 215 -5.89 15.51 2.31
N PRO A 216 -5.30 15.10 3.45
CA PRO A 216 -5.50 13.77 4.00
C PRO A 216 -6.95 13.58 4.47
N ALA A 217 -7.49 12.38 4.25
CA ALA A 217 -8.79 11.99 4.76
C ALA A 217 -8.77 11.89 6.30
N THR A 218 -7.71 11.27 6.84
CA THR A 218 -7.53 11.05 8.27
C THR A 218 -6.11 11.42 8.68
N THR A 219 -5.96 12.06 9.84
CA THR A 219 -4.66 12.36 10.45
C THR A 219 -4.58 11.72 11.83
N LEU A 220 -3.64 10.80 12.01
CA LEU A 220 -3.35 10.13 13.27
C LEU A 220 -2.19 10.83 13.96
N SER A 221 -2.31 11.04 15.26
CA SER A 221 -1.28 11.69 16.08
C SER A 221 -0.94 10.83 17.29
N GLY A 222 0.34 10.53 17.45
CA GLY A 222 0.83 9.81 18.63
C GLY A 222 1.12 10.72 19.81
N PRO A 223 1.43 10.14 20.98
CA PRO A 223 1.87 10.91 22.15
C PRO A 223 3.14 11.73 21.86
N GLY A 224 3.31 12.84 22.57
CA GLY A 224 4.51 13.69 22.42
C GLY A 224 5.80 12.93 22.74
N GLY A 225 6.80 13.01 21.86
CA GLY A 225 8.10 12.34 22.04
C GLY A 225 8.10 10.83 21.77
N SER A 226 6.96 10.26 21.37
CA SER A 226 6.80 8.81 21.13
C SER A 226 7.46 8.29 19.86
N ARG A 227 7.92 9.18 18.96
CA ARG A 227 8.39 8.82 17.62
C ARG A 227 7.34 8.03 16.81
N PHE A 228 6.05 8.30 17.07
CA PHE A 228 4.93 7.72 16.33
C PHE A 228 5.09 7.91 14.82
N GLY A 229 4.89 6.84 14.05
CA GLY A 229 5.07 6.85 12.60
C GLY A 229 6.49 6.53 12.13
N GLU A 230 7.40 6.16 13.04
CA GLU A 230 8.75 5.70 12.66
C GLU A 230 8.72 4.38 11.89
N SER A 231 7.79 3.50 12.25
CA SER A 231 7.40 2.35 11.43
C SER A 231 5.89 2.37 11.22
N VAL A 232 5.46 2.01 10.02
CA VAL A 232 4.05 1.94 9.63
C VAL A 232 3.93 0.74 8.69
N ALA A 233 2.85 -0.03 8.82
CA ALA A 233 2.51 -1.08 7.88
C ALA A 233 0.99 -1.26 7.80
N ASN A 234 0.51 -1.72 6.66
CA ASN A 234 -0.79 -2.38 6.57
C ASN A 234 -0.68 -3.63 7.47
N ALA A 235 -1.60 -3.77 8.41
CA ALA A 235 -1.67 -4.88 9.34
C ALA A 235 -2.52 -6.03 8.79
N GLY A 236 -3.25 -5.80 7.69
CA GLY A 236 -4.35 -6.62 7.22
C GLY A 236 -5.58 -6.51 8.12
N ASP A 237 -6.58 -7.33 7.87
CA ASP A 237 -7.81 -7.39 8.67
C ASP A 237 -7.57 -8.17 9.99
N VAL A 238 -7.03 -7.49 11.00
CA VAL A 238 -6.68 -8.12 12.29
C VAL A 238 -7.89 -8.32 13.19
N ASN A 239 -9.02 -7.66 12.89
CA ASN A 239 -10.26 -7.73 13.65
C ASN A 239 -11.37 -8.58 12.97
N ALA A 240 -11.10 -9.07 11.76
CA ALA A 240 -11.98 -9.86 10.89
C ALA A 240 -13.31 -9.15 10.51
N ASP A 241 -13.27 -7.83 10.30
CA ASP A 241 -14.43 -7.04 9.86
C ASP A 241 -14.51 -6.85 8.33
N GLY A 242 -13.52 -7.35 7.60
CA GLY A 242 -13.40 -7.30 6.16
C GLY A 242 -12.64 -6.09 5.62
N MET A 243 -12.10 -5.21 6.47
CA MET A 243 -11.30 -4.07 6.09
C MET A 243 -9.86 -4.22 6.59
N ASP A 244 -8.90 -3.79 5.77
CA ASP A 244 -7.50 -3.81 6.18
C ASP A 244 -7.21 -2.74 7.26
N ASP A 245 -6.51 -3.14 8.31
CA ASP A 245 -6.14 -2.29 9.43
C ASP A 245 -4.75 -1.68 9.25
N LEU A 246 -4.46 -0.62 10.03
CA LEU A 246 -3.15 0.06 10.03
C LEU A 246 -2.42 -0.16 11.35
N ILE A 247 -1.15 -0.57 11.31
CA ILE A 247 -0.28 -0.61 12.48
C ILE A 247 0.81 0.46 12.39
N VAL A 248 0.99 1.20 13.49
CA VAL A 248 1.94 2.30 13.63
C VAL A 248 2.83 2.08 14.85
N GLY A 249 4.15 2.02 14.63
CA GLY A 249 5.14 1.94 15.69
C GLY A 249 5.42 3.31 16.33
N ALA A 250 5.62 3.29 17.65
CA ALA A 250 5.95 4.46 18.46
C ALA A 250 7.02 4.09 19.51
N PRO A 251 8.27 3.86 19.08
CA PRO A 251 9.31 3.32 19.95
C PRO A 251 9.73 4.24 21.10
N GLY A 252 9.51 5.55 21.00
CA GLY A 252 9.69 6.46 22.14
C GLY A 252 8.63 6.32 23.23
N ASP A 253 7.52 5.62 22.94
CA ASP A 253 6.45 5.27 23.89
C ASP A 253 6.39 3.75 24.15
N ASP A 254 7.41 3.01 23.71
CA ASP A 254 7.57 1.58 23.98
C ASP A 254 6.41 0.71 23.48
N ARG A 255 5.75 1.12 22.38
CA ARG A 255 4.50 0.51 21.91
C ARG A 255 4.32 0.58 20.39
N ALA A 256 3.41 -0.26 19.89
CA ALA A 256 2.75 -0.06 18.61
C ALA A 256 1.24 0.14 18.83
N TYR A 257 0.64 0.81 17.85
CA TYR A 257 -0.74 1.25 17.82
C TYR A 257 -1.42 0.68 16.58
N ILE A 258 -2.52 -0.05 16.75
CA ILE A 258 -3.36 -0.52 15.64
C ILE A 258 -4.59 0.36 15.55
N TYR A 259 -4.89 0.81 14.36
CA TYR A 259 -6.09 1.57 14.01
C TYR A 259 -6.91 0.75 13.02
N TYR A 260 -8.17 0.50 13.37
CA TYR A 260 -9.01 -0.35 12.54
C TYR A 260 -9.50 0.35 11.27
N GLY A 261 -9.63 -0.42 10.20
CA GLY A 261 -10.35 -0.04 8.99
C GLY A 261 -11.78 0.36 9.30
N GLU A 262 -12.33 1.34 8.58
CA GLU A 262 -13.77 1.59 8.62
C GLU A 262 -14.31 2.20 7.32
N ALA A 263 -15.53 1.82 6.97
CA ALA A 263 -16.18 2.22 5.71
C ALA A 263 -16.45 3.73 5.56
N THR A 264 -16.33 4.54 6.63
CA THR A 264 -16.66 5.98 6.56
C THR A 264 -15.43 6.86 6.36
N THR A 265 -14.36 6.60 7.12
CA THR A 265 -13.14 7.43 7.11
C THR A 265 -11.91 6.67 6.63
N GLY A 266 -12.07 5.41 6.20
CA GLY A 266 -10.99 4.48 5.88
C GLY A 266 -10.31 3.94 7.13
N ILE A 267 -9.95 4.81 8.08
CA ILE A 267 -9.30 4.43 9.34
C ILE A 267 -9.95 5.12 10.54
N ASN A 268 -10.38 4.31 11.51
CA ASN A 268 -10.95 4.80 12.75
C ASN A 268 -9.84 5.29 13.69
N ALA A 269 -9.74 6.62 13.84
CA ALA A 269 -8.72 7.26 14.68
C ALA A 269 -8.90 7.02 16.20
N ASP A 270 -10.07 6.58 16.64
CA ASP A 270 -10.41 6.37 18.06
C ASP A 270 -10.28 4.89 18.49
N ALA A 271 -10.34 3.95 17.55
CA ALA A 271 -10.28 2.51 17.80
C ALA A 271 -8.83 2.02 17.81
N MET A 272 -8.17 2.19 18.96
CA MET A 272 -6.73 1.97 19.12
C MET A 272 -6.42 0.75 19.99
N LEU A 273 -5.94 -0.36 19.41
CA LEU A 273 -5.31 -1.43 20.20
C LEU A 273 -3.83 -1.07 20.44
N VAL A 274 -3.43 -1.13 21.70
CA VAL A 274 -2.06 -0.82 22.13
C VAL A 274 -1.37 -2.10 22.56
N THR A 275 -0.22 -2.41 21.95
CA THR A 275 0.56 -3.56 22.39
C THR A 275 0.99 -3.39 23.85
N SER A 276 0.94 -4.47 24.63
CA SER A 276 1.50 -4.43 25.99
C SER A 276 3.01 -4.19 25.93
N ALA A 277 3.48 -3.24 26.75
CA ALA A 277 4.90 -3.07 26.97
C ALA A 277 5.47 -4.36 27.60
N PRO A 278 6.63 -4.86 27.15
CA PRO A 278 7.26 -6.02 27.74
C PRO A 278 7.58 -5.80 29.22
N PRO A 279 7.64 -6.88 30.03
CA PRO A 279 7.77 -6.80 31.49
C PRO A 279 9.11 -6.22 32.02
N TYR A 280 10.07 -5.95 31.14
CA TYR A 280 11.39 -5.42 31.48
C TYR A 280 11.62 -4.08 30.76
N GLY A 281 11.86 -3.00 31.52
CA GLY A 281 11.90 -1.63 31.01
C GLY A 281 13.13 -1.26 30.17
N GLY A 282 13.08 -0.07 29.55
CA GLY A 282 14.12 0.49 28.68
C GLY A 282 13.98 0.08 27.22
N VAL A 283 12.75 -0.14 26.75
CA VAL A 283 12.52 -0.72 25.43
C VAL A 283 12.44 0.37 24.35
N ASP A 284 12.24 -0.07 23.11
CA ASP A 284 12.13 0.73 21.90
C ASP A 284 11.18 -0.15 21.03
N GLN A 285 10.03 -0.52 21.59
CA GLN A 285 9.07 -1.43 20.92
C GLN A 285 8.30 -0.66 19.86
N GLY A 286 8.07 -1.27 18.70
CA GLY A 286 7.51 -0.57 17.55
C GLY A 286 8.58 0.08 16.67
N VAL A 287 9.86 -0.29 16.82
CA VAL A 287 10.91 0.08 15.84
C VAL A 287 10.64 -0.52 14.46
N VAL A 288 9.99 -1.69 14.42
CA VAL A 288 9.48 -2.31 13.19
C VAL A 288 8.12 -2.92 13.51
N VAL A 289 7.16 -2.70 12.62
CA VAL A 289 5.85 -3.33 12.60
C VAL A 289 5.62 -3.93 11.21
N GLY A 290 4.73 -4.92 11.09
CA GLY A 290 4.40 -5.51 9.80
C GLY A 290 3.28 -6.54 9.87
N ARG A 291 2.64 -6.79 8.74
CA ARG A 291 1.75 -7.92 8.50
C ARG A 291 2.56 -9.21 8.35
N VAL A 292 2.08 -10.30 8.93
CA VAL A 292 2.63 -11.64 8.74
C VAL A 292 1.60 -12.64 8.20
N GLY A 293 0.35 -12.20 8.00
CA GLY A 293 -0.76 -13.01 7.53
C GLY A 293 -1.27 -13.96 8.61
N ASP A 294 -2.13 -14.90 8.23
CA ASP A 294 -2.67 -15.94 9.11
C ASP A 294 -1.64 -17.08 9.27
N LEU A 295 -0.76 -16.95 10.28
CA LEU A 295 0.27 -17.92 10.62
C LEU A 295 -0.26 -19.10 11.45
N ASN A 296 -1.31 -18.87 12.25
CA ASN A 296 -1.87 -19.88 13.13
C ASN A 296 -3.02 -20.69 12.46
N ASN A 297 -3.44 -20.26 11.27
CA ASN A 297 -4.51 -20.82 10.45
C ASN A 297 -5.89 -20.78 11.14
N ASP A 298 -6.14 -19.76 11.96
CA ASP A 298 -7.44 -19.51 12.57
C ASP A 298 -8.33 -18.64 11.67
N GLY A 299 -7.79 -18.00 10.64
CA GLY A 299 -8.51 -17.16 9.70
C GLY A 299 -8.56 -15.68 10.07
N ASP A 300 -7.81 -15.25 11.08
CA ASP A 300 -7.57 -13.85 11.42
C ASP A 300 -6.12 -13.49 11.08
N GLU A 301 -5.87 -12.22 10.74
CA GLU A 301 -4.52 -11.82 10.38
C GLU A 301 -3.63 -11.56 11.60
N GLU A 302 -2.41 -12.08 11.55
CA GLU A 302 -1.37 -11.73 12.52
C GLU A 302 -0.46 -10.61 12.05
N PHE A 303 0.08 -9.92 13.06
CA PHE A 303 1.05 -8.86 12.89
C PHE A 303 2.26 -9.06 13.80
N VAL A 304 3.37 -8.46 13.39
CA VAL A 304 4.65 -8.50 14.11
C VAL A 304 4.97 -7.12 14.67
N VAL A 305 5.53 -7.09 15.88
CA VAL A 305 6.12 -5.90 16.49
C VAL A 305 7.50 -6.23 17.04
N VAL A 306 8.48 -5.43 16.68
CA VAL A 306 9.88 -5.62 17.05
C VAL A 306 10.29 -4.58 18.08
N ALA A 307 11.13 -5.00 19.03
CA ALA A 307 11.87 -4.15 19.96
C ALA A 307 13.37 -4.43 19.84
N ASN A 308 14.21 -3.40 19.76
CA ASN A 308 15.68 -3.56 19.61
C ASN A 308 16.44 -3.64 20.95
N LYS A 309 15.81 -3.24 22.07
CA LYS A 309 16.44 -3.11 23.40
C LYS A 309 15.53 -3.65 24.50
N VAL A 310 15.31 -4.95 24.55
CA VAL A 310 14.63 -5.55 25.70
C VAL A 310 15.68 -5.90 26.75
N GLY A 311 15.57 -5.27 27.93
CA GLY A 311 16.43 -5.58 29.06
C GLY A 311 16.12 -6.98 29.60
N THR A 312 17.15 -7.80 29.82
CA THR A 312 16.99 -9.07 30.54
C THR A 312 17.28 -8.88 32.04
N SER A 313 16.90 -9.85 32.86
CA SER A 313 17.23 -9.88 34.31
C SER A 313 18.72 -9.74 34.63
N ASN A 314 19.59 -9.88 33.61
CA ASN A 314 21.05 -9.85 33.72
C ASN A 314 21.67 -8.60 33.07
N ALA A 315 20.89 -7.53 32.82
CA ALA A 315 21.35 -6.27 32.21
C ALA A 315 21.98 -6.43 30.81
N THR A 316 21.60 -7.48 30.07
CA THR A 316 21.90 -7.60 28.64
C THR A 316 20.72 -7.11 27.81
N TRP A 317 21.00 -6.42 26.71
CA TRP A 317 19.99 -5.95 25.76
C TRP A 317 19.86 -6.98 24.64
N GLN A 318 18.63 -7.41 24.38
CA GLN A 318 18.31 -8.29 23.25
C GLN A 318 17.23 -7.66 22.38
N GLY A 319 17.31 -7.91 21.08
CA GLY A 319 16.19 -7.66 20.18
C GLY A 319 15.12 -8.73 20.38
N VAL A 320 13.86 -8.34 20.39
CA VAL A 320 12.70 -9.23 20.50
C VAL A 320 11.78 -9.00 19.31
N VAL A 321 11.32 -10.10 18.72
CA VAL A 321 10.28 -10.12 17.71
C VAL A 321 9.07 -10.77 18.37
N SER A 322 7.99 -10.02 18.51
CA SER A 322 6.72 -10.49 19.05
C SER A 322 5.71 -10.61 17.92
N ILE A 323 5.06 -11.76 17.81
CA ILE A 323 3.93 -11.98 16.91
C ILE A 323 2.66 -11.92 17.77
N TYR A 324 1.69 -11.14 17.33
CA TYR A 324 0.42 -10.96 18.01
C TYR A 324 -0.68 -11.58 17.16
N ALA A 325 -1.51 -12.40 17.80
CA ALA A 325 -2.71 -12.97 17.20
C ALA A 325 -3.69 -11.85 16.84
N GLY A 326 -4.31 -11.97 15.66
CA GLY A 326 -5.55 -11.25 15.36
C GLY A 326 -6.65 -11.66 16.33
N VAL A 327 -7.68 -10.83 16.45
CA VAL A 327 -8.83 -11.16 17.29
C VAL A 327 -10.09 -10.80 16.54
N ARG A 328 -10.86 -11.81 16.08
CA ARG A 328 -12.23 -11.54 15.60
C ARG A 328 -13.01 -10.76 16.62
N ILE A 329 -13.46 -9.59 16.22
CA ILE A 329 -14.49 -8.87 16.94
C ILE A 329 -15.81 -9.28 16.29
N PRO A 330 -16.64 -10.14 16.93
CA PRO A 330 -17.89 -10.53 16.33
C PRO A 330 -18.73 -9.28 16.08
N THR A 331 -18.97 -8.97 14.80
CA THR A 331 -19.98 -7.98 14.41
C THR A 331 -21.28 -8.44 15.06
N PRO A 332 -22.00 -7.56 15.80
CA PRO A 332 -23.27 -7.93 16.38
C PRO A 332 -24.17 -8.40 15.24
N SER A 333 -24.44 -9.71 15.20
CA SER A 333 -25.32 -10.31 14.20
C SER A 333 -26.60 -9.49 14.15
N PRO A 334 -27.10 -9.09 12.96
CA PRO A 334 -28.35 -8.34 12.87
C PRO A 334 -29.39 -9.13 13.66
N THR A 335 -29.91 -8.49 14.70
CA THR A 335 -30.81 -9.17 15.64
C THR A 335 -31.96 -9.75 14.81
N PRO A 336 -32.27 -11.05 14.91
CA PRO A 336 -33.32 -11.67 14.08
C PRO A 336 -34.73 -11.20 14.45
N TYR A 337 -34.84 -10.20 15.33
CA TYR A 337 -36.10 -9.57 15.67
C TYR A 337 -36.39 -8.45 14.67
N PRO A 338 -37.42 -8.60 13.82
CA PRO A 338 -37.88 -7.48 13.04
C PRO A 338 -38.26 -6.36 14.02
N THR A 339 -37.74 -5.16 13.76
CA THR A 339 -38.22 -3.93 14.39
C THR A 339 -39.74 -3.95 14.29
N ALA A 340 -40.42 -3.74 15.42
CA ALA A 340 -41.86 -3.86 15.55
C ALA A 340 -42.57 -3.24 14.34
N SER A 341 -43.44 -4.03 13.72
CA SER A 341 -44.30 -3.62 12.60
C SER A 341 -44.91 -2.24 12.88
N PRO A 342 -44.92 -1.30 11.92
CA PRO A 342 -45.40 0.06 12.16
C PRO A 342 -46.85 0.00 12.68
N THR A 343 -47.06 0.45 13.91
CA THR A 343 -48.38 0.50 14.50
C THR A 343 -49.20 1.55 13.75
N ASN A 344 -50.13 1.10 12.89
CA ASN A 344 -51.19 1.94 12.33
C ASN A 344 -52.16 2.33 13.46
N ALA A 345 -51.75 3.23 14.35
CA ALA A 345 -52.63 3.89 15.30
C ALA A 345 -52.99 5.28 14.75
N PRO A 346 -54.28 5.61 14.56
CA PRO A 346 -54.69 6.92 14.06
C PRO A 346 -54.36 8.00 15.09
N THR A 347 -53.74 9.09 14.61
CA THR A 347 -53.41 10.27 15.41
C THR A 347 -54.69 10.93 15.95
N PRO A 348 -54.85 11.15 17.27
CA PRO A 348 -55.98 11.92 17.77
C PRO A 348 -55.84 13.41 17.40
N GLN A 349 -56.94 13.97 16.89
CA GLN A 349 -57.10 15.35 16.43
C GLN A 349 -56.81 16.38 17.57
N PRO A 350 -56.23 17.56 17.28
CA PRO A 350 -55.92 18.55 18.32
C PRO A 350 -57.19 19.25 18.81
N THR A 351 -57.47 19.18 20.12
CA THR A 351 -58.52 19.96 20.77
C THR A 351 -57.96 21.31 21.19
N ALA A 352 -58.62 22.40 20.76
CA ALA A 352 -58.24 23.77 21.06
C ALA A 352 -58.31 24.09 22.57
N ILE A 353 -57.32 24.83 23.07
CA ILE A 353 -57.23 25.27 24.48
C ILE A 353 -57.89 26.65 24.59
N THR A 354 -59.03 26.74 25.28
CA THR A 354 -59.56 28.01 25.79
C THR A 354 -59.03 28.25 27.19
N ALA A 355 -58.19 29.29 27.35
CA ALA A 355 -57.73 29.76 28.65
C ALA A 355 -58.82 30.63 29.33
N SER A 356 -59.08 30.37 30.61
CA SER A 356 -59.81 31.28 31.51
C SER A 356 -59.02 31.36 32.82
N PRO A 357 -58.80 32.56 33.40
CA PRO A 357 -57.86 32.75 34.49
C PRO A 357 -58.53 32.56 35.85
N THR A 358 -57.86 31.88 36.79
CA THR A 358 -58.17 31.97 38.22
C THR A 358 -56.94 32.39 39.00
N SER A 359 -57.14 33.45 39.78
CA SER A 359 -56.22 34.05 40.75
C SER A 359 -56.11 33.22 42.03
N HIS A 360 -54.89 32.88 42.46
CA HIS A 360 -54.40 33.15 43.83
C HIS A 360 -52.93 32.71 44.03
N PRO A 361 -52.13 33.44 44.82
CA PRO A 361 -50.69 33.24 44.96
C PRO A 361 -50.33 32.40 46.18
N THR A 362 -49.31 31.55 46.08
CA THR A 362 -48.53 31.10 47.24
C THR A 362 -47.04 31.14 46.95
N SER A 363 -46.32 31.51 48.01
CA SER A 363 -44.94 31.97 48.10
C SER A 363 -43.94 30.85 48.32
N GLN A 364 -42.91 30.74 47.47
CA GLN A 364 -41.47 30.79 47.82
C GLN A 364 -40.59 30.30 46.65
N PRO A 365 -39.42 30.94 46.40
CA PRO A 365 -38.55 30.63 45.28
C PRO A 365 -37.48 29.58 45.63
N SER A 366 -37.21 28.64 44.73
CA SER A 366 -35.94 27.90 44.72
C SER A 366 -35.14 28.27 43.48
N THR A 367 -33.92 28.69 43.73
CA THR A 367 -32.93 29.26 42.81
C THR A 367 -32.10 28.17 42.13
N HIS A 368 -32.33 27.87 40.85
CA HIS A 368 -31.27 27.50 39.92
C HIS A 368 -31.75 27.52 38.45
N PRO A 369 -31.08 28.25 37.54
CA PRO A 369 -31.36 28.19 36.11
C PRO A 369 -30.54 27.09 35.43
N THR A 370 -31.16 26.33 34.53
CA THR A 370 -30.46 25.50 33.52
C THR A 370 -30.84 26.04 32.14
N PRO A 371 -29.87 26.30 31.24
CA PRO A 371 -30.16 26.93 29.96
C PRO A 371 -30.87 25.99 28.97
N GLN A 372 -31.85 26.57 28.31
CA GLN A 372 -32.73 26.05 27.25
C GLN A 372 -31.96 25.78 25.93
N PRO A 373 -32.18 24.65 25.23
CA PRO A 373 -31.79 24.50 23.83
C PRO A 373 -32.86 25.13 22.92
N THR A 374 -32.45 26.07 22.07
CA THR A 374 -33.28 26.69 21.04
C THR A 374 -33.12 25.94 19.72
N VAL A 375 -34.17 25.28 19.23
CA VAL A 375 -34.30 24.95 17.80
C VAL A 375 -35.67 25.42 17.34
N ALA A 376 -35.68 26.37 16.41
CA ALA A 376 -36.86 26.80 15.68
C ALA A 376 -37.06 25.92 14.44
N PRO A 377 -38.28 25.44 14.13
CA PRO A 377 -38.54 24.71 12.90
C PRO A 377 -38.89 25.68 11.76
N THR A 378 -38.38 25.43 10.56
CA THR A 378 -38.94 26.00 9.34
C THR A 378 -39.71 24.96 8.53
N THR A 379 -40.78 25.47 7.94
CA THR A 379 -41.91 24.81 7.29
C THR A 379 -41.73 24.82 5.77
N GLN A 380 -42.01 23.70 5.08
CA GLN A 380 -42.99 23.55 3.97
C GLN A 380 -42.63 22.44 2.95
N PRO A 381 -43.61 21.67 2.39
CA PRO A 381 -43.39 20.49 1.54
C PRO A 381 -43.80 20.67 0.05
N THR A 382 -43.33 19.78 -0.82
CA THR A 382 -43.86 19.46 -2.18
C THR A 382 -43.49 18.00 -2.54
N GLN A 383 -44.41 17.01 -2.58
CA GLN A 383 -45.25 16.50 -3.71
C GLN A 383 -44.39 16.09 -4.94
N GLN A 384 -44.41 14.89 -5.59
CA GLN A 384 -45.25 13.67 -5.68
C GLN A 384 -44.40 12.55 -6.41
N PRO A 385 -44.88 11.34 -6.82
CA PRO A 385 -44.20 10.05 -6.65
C PRO A 385 -43.74 9.37 -7.97
N SER A 386 -43.06 8.23 -7.88
CA SER A 386 -42.99 7.26 -8.99
C SER A 386 -43.10 5.83 -8.46
N ALA A 387 -43.81 5.01 -9.22
CA ALA A 387 -44.40 3.73 -8.82
C ALA A 387 -43.44 2.52 -8.99
N HIS A 388 -43.60 1.56 -8.06
CA HIS A 388 -43.38 0.08 -8.03
C HIS A 388 -42.92 -0.67 -9.33
N PRO A 389 -42.29 -1.89 -9.26
CA PRO A 389 -42.62 -3.01 -8.37
C PRO A 389 -41.46 -3.67 -7.58
N THR A 390 -41.81 -4.16 -6.39
CA THR A 390 -40.97 -5.03 -5.55
C THR A 390 -41.12 -6.48 -6.03
N VAL A 391 -40.00 -7.16 -6.30
CA VAL A 391 -39.98 -8.62 -6.47
C VAL A 391 -39.50 -9.21 -5.16
N GLN A 392 -40.38 -9.94 -4.49
CA GLN A 392 -40.11 -10.65 -3.24
C GLN A 392 -39.59 -12.06 -3.60
N PRO A 393 -38.39 -12.48 -3.16
CA PRO A 393 -37.98 -13.88 -3.28
C PRO A 393 -38.72 -14.71 -2.23
N THR A 394 -39.36 -15.79 -2.68
CA THR A 394 -39.88 -16.84 -1.80
C THR A 394 -38.80 -17.91 -1.69
N GLU A 395 -38.13 -18.03 -0.55
CA GLU A 395 -37.29 -19.19 -0.25
C GLU A 395 -37.93 -20.04 0.84
N VAL A 396 -38.29 -21.26 0.47
CA VAL A 396 -38.67 -22.36 1.37
C VAL A 396 -37.38 -23.12 1.72
N PRO A 397 -37.05 -23.38 3.00
CA PRO A 397 -35.83 -24.10 3.34
C PRO A 397 -35.93 -25.58 2.95
N THR A 398 -34.91 -26.10 2.26
CA THR A 398 -34.74 -27.53 2.00
C THR A 398 -33.90 -28.14 3.13
N PRO A 399 -34.24 -29.32 3.70
CA PRO A 399 -33.49 -29.88 4.81
C PRO A 399 -32.13 -30.47 4.38
N MET A 400 -31.15 -30.29 5.28
CA MET A 400 -29.75 -30.72 5.26
C MET A 400 -29.54 -32.21 4.88
N PRO A 401 -28.58 -32.58 4.01
CA PRO A 401 -28.19 -33.98 3.82
C PRO A 401 -27.20 -34.40 4.92
N THR A 402 -27.54 -35.46 5.64
CA THR A 402 -26.61 -36.18 6.52
C THR A 402 -26.15 -37.41 5.76
N GLU A 403 -24.89 -37.51 5.32
CA GLU A 403 -24.26 -38.82 5.08
C GLU A 403 -22.75 -38.81 5.40
N ARG A 404 -22.36 -39.91 6.04
CA ARG A 404 -21.05 -40.29 6.57
C ARG A 404 -20.21 -40.94 5.46
N PRO A 405 -18.89 -40.70 5.32
CA PRO A 405 -18.10 -41.32 4.26
C PRO A 405 -17.91 -42.83 4.51
N THR A 406 -18.19 -43.65 3.50
CA THR A 406 -17.69 -45.02 3.43
C THR A 406 -16.44 -45.07 2.54
N THR A 407 -15.48 -45.88 2.96
CA THR A 407 -14.23 -46.16 2.26
C THR A 407 -14.52 -47.14 1.12
N HIS A 408 -14.11 -46.83 -0.12
CA HIS A 408 -13.54 -47.73 -1.16
C HIS A 408 -13.49 -47.02 -2.54
N PRO A 409 -12.44 -47.22 -3.36
CA PRO A 409 -12.22 -46.48 -4.61
C PRO A 409 -12.94 -47.11 -5.82
N THR A 410 -13.53 -46.28 -6.68
CA THR A 410 -14.11 -46.68 -7.99
C THR A 410 -13.12 -46.40 -9.13
N PRO A 411 -13.07 -47.23 -10.20
CA PRO A 411 -12.08 -47.13 -11.27
C PRO A 411 -12.46 -46.14 -12.39
N GLN A 412 -11.41 -45.57 -12.99
CA GLN A 412 -11.33 -44.61 -14.10
C GLN A 412 -12.24 -44.95 -15.32
N PRO A 413 -12.90 -43.95 -15.95
CA PRO A 413 -13.51 -44.12 -17.27
C PRO A 413 -12.52 -43.88 -18.41
N SER A 414 -12.51 -44.80 -19.38
CA SER A 414 -11.88 -44.67 -20.69
C SER A 414 -12.93 -44.20 -21.70
N VAL A 415 -12.66 -43.14 -22.49
CA VAL A 415 -13.48 -42.75 -23.64
C VAL A 415 -12.59 -42.41 -24.83
N ALA A 416 -12.88 -43.04 -25.96
CA ALA A 416 -12.20 -42.95 -27.25
C ALA A 416 -12.62 -41.70 -28.07
N PRO A 417 -11.77 -41.20 -29.00
CA PRO A 417 -12.08 -40.01 -29.79
C PRO A 417 -12.89 -40.33 -31.07
N THR A 418 -13.85 -39.48 -31.41
CA THR A 418 -14.64 -39.51 -32.67
C THR A 418 -13.95 -38.68 -33.78
N PRO A 419 -14.10 -39.01 -35.08
CA PRO A 419 -13.29 -38.43 -36.15
C PRO A 419 -13.90 -37.21 -36.87
N ARG A 420 -12.98 -36.41 -37.43
CA ARG A 420 -13.12 -35.22 -38.29
C ARG A 420 -13.94 -35.45 -39.58
N PRO A 421 -14.62 -34.42 -40.14
CA PRO A 421 -14.98 -34.39 -41.55
C PRO A 421 -13.98 -33.56 -42.38
N THR A 422 -13.51 -34.15 -43.46
CA THR A 422 -12.89 -33.49 -44.62
C THR A 422 -13.89 -33.49 -45.77
N ASP A 423 -14.00 -32.39 -46.50
CA ASP A 423 -14.16 -32.39 -47.97
C ASP A 423 -13.66 -31.05 -48.57
N SER A 424 -12.89 -31.18 -49.65
CA SER A 424 -12.38 -30.18 -50.63
C SER A 424 -12.68 -30.76 -52.03
N PRO A 425 -12.37 -30.17 -53.23
CA PRO A 425 -11.57 -28.97 -53.58
C PRO A 425 -12.18 -28.10 -54.73
N THR A 426 -11.64 -26.92 -55.11
CA THR A 426 -10.76 -26.63 -56.29
C THR A 426 -10.94 -25.15 -56.74
N PRO A 427 -10.18 -24.55 -57.69
CA PRO A 427 -8.72 -24.41 -57.81
C PRO A 427 -8.24 -22.94 -58.05
N SER A 428 -6.90 -22.78 -58.06
CA SER A 428 -6.07 -21.57 -58.30
C SER A 428 -6.25 -20.90 -59.70
N PRO A 429 -5.73 -19.67 -59.92
CA PRO A 429 -4.33 -19.53 -60.38
C PRO A 429 -3.52 -18.36 -59.75
N SER A 430 -2.21 -18.59 -59.64
CA SER A 430 -1.12 -17.59 -59.52
C SER A 430 -0.55 -17.29 -60.93
N PRO A 431 0.22 -16.20 -61.17
CA PRO A 431 1.67 -16.28 -60.95
C PRO A 431 2.38 -14.98 -60.47
N SER A 432 3.57 -15.18 -59.90
CA SER A 432 4.62 -14.20 -59.56
C SER A 432 5.13 -13.36 -60.74
N PRO A 433 6.00 -12.38 -60.45
CA PRO A 433 7.21 -12.19 -61.25
C PRO A 433 8.52 -12.30 -60.41
N THR A 434 9.29 -13.30 -60.78
CA THR A 434 10.73 -13.37 -61.08
C THR A 434 11.69 -12.27 -60.57
N ALA A 435 12.74 -12.74 -59.88
CA ALA A 435 14.01 -12.05 -59.64
C ALA A 435 14.89 -12.02 -60.90
N VAL A 436 15.57 -10.90 -61.14
CA VAL A 436 16.76 -10.82 -62.01
C VAL A 436 17.89 -10.29 -61.13
N GLY A 437 18.97 -11.07 -61.04
CA GLY A 437 20.23 -10.61 -60.46
C GLY A 437 21.08 -9.92 -61.51
N ASP A 438 21.93 -9.00 -61.06
CA ASP A 438 23.24 -8.79 -61.66
C ASP A 438 24.24 -8.38 -60.58
N THR A 439 25.35 -9.10 -60.60
CA THR A 439 26.55 -9.02 -59.79
C THR A 439 27.47 -7.89 -60.27
N LEU A 440 28.06 -7.10 -59.37
CA LEU A 440 29.46 -6.63 -59.50
C LEU A 440 30.14 -6.51 -58.12
N SER A 441 31.37 -7.03 -58.10
CA SER A 441 32.30 -7.20 -56.97
C SER A 441 33.04 -5.89 -56.58
N PRO A 442 33.81 -5.89 -55.46
CA PRO A 442 34.33 -4.68 -54.81
C PRO A 442 35.75 -4.29 -55.26
N SER A 443 36.17 -3.06 -54.94
CA SER A 443 37.60 -2.66 -54.92
C SER A 443 37.86 -1.43 -54.03
N PRO A 444 39.12 -1.21 -53.59
CA PRO A 444 39.44 -0.71 -52.25
C PRO A 444 40.02 0.72 -52.21
N ALA A 445 40.31 1.14 -50.96
CA ALA A 445 40.93 2.35 -50.39
C ALA A 445 42.11 3.01 -51.18
N PRO A 446 42.60 4.24 -50.84
CA PRO A 446 43.19 4.56 -49.53
C PRO A 446 43.02 6.01 -48.97
N SER A 447 43.38 6.13 -47.69
CA SER A 447 43.67 7.34 -46.88
C SER A 447 44.83 8.19 -47.47
N PRO A 448 45.09 9.44 -47.03
CA PRO A 448 45.83 9.63 -45.76
C PRO A 448 45.53 10.92 -44.96
N ALA A 449 45.76 10.83 -43.65
CA ALA A 449 46.14 11.94 -42.79
C ALA A 449 47.64 12.29 -42.97
N PRO A 450 48.02 13.55 -42.75
CA PRO A 450 49.11 13.87 -41.81
C PRO A 450 48.75 15.15 -41.01
N THR A 451 49.34 15.59 -39.90
CA THR A 451 50.58 15.29 -39.17
C THR A 451 50.48 16.00 -37.82
N ALA A 452 51.20 15.50 -36.82
CA ALA A 452 51.51 16.19 -35.58
C ALA A 452 52.41 17.42 -35.81
N SER A 453 52.25 18.45 -34.98
CA SER A 453 53.27 19.46 -34.70
C SER A 453 53.41 19.63 -33.19
N SER A 454 54.58 19.28 -32.69
CA SER A 454 55.13 19.59 -31.37
C SER A 454 55.70 21.01 -31.29
N SER A 455 56.03 21.45 -30.06
CA SER A 455 56.69 22.71 -29.62
C SER A 455 55.70 23.82 -29.22
N THR A 456 55.80 24.51 -28.08
CA THR A 456 56.91 24.66 -27.11
C THR A 456 56.37 25.23 -25.79
N ALA A 457 57.11 24.96 -24.72
CA ALA A 457 57.05 25.63 -23.43
C ALA A 457 56.97 27.16 -23.54
N ASN A 458 56.26 27.80 -22.61
CA ASN A 458 56.81 28.98 -21.98
C ASN A 458 56.34 29.12 -20.52
N SER A 459 57.34 29.24 -19.66
CA SER A 459 57.28 29.58 -18.25
C SER A 459 57.40 31.09 -18.07
N GLY A 460 56.64 31.65 -17.12
CA GLY A 460 57.07 32.80 -16.31
C GLY A 460 56.88 34.20 -16.88
N ALA A 461 55.92 34.93 -16.29
CA ALA A 461 56.14 36.19 -15.58
C ALA A 461 54.97 36.43 -14.63
#